data_AF-A0A7X5DAL9-F1
#
_entry.id   AF-A0A7X5DAL9-F1
#
_cell.length_a   1.000
_cell.length_b   1.000
_cell.length_c   1.000
_cell.angle_alpha   90.00
_cell.angle_beta   90.00
_cell.angle_gamma   90.00
#
_symmetry.space_group_name_H-M   'P 1'
#
loop_
_entity.id
_entity.type
_entity.pdbx_description
1 polymer ?
#
loop_
_entity_poly.entity_id
_entity_poly.type
_entity_poly.pdbx_seq_one_letter_code
_entity_poly.pdbx_strand_id
1 'polypeptide(L)' 'MQASGQFKDRVLMITGGTGSFGSTVLKHFLDSELAEIRIFSRDEKKQDDMRHSLLAERPESAEKVKFYVGDVRNMRS' A
#
# COMPACT_ATOMS: atom_id res chain seq x y z
N MET A 1 16.17 -7.12 -13.93
CA MET A 1 16.57 -5.70 -14.00
C MET A 1 16.61 -5.16 -12.59
N GLN A 2 17.80 -4.98 -12.01
CA GLN A 2 17.94 -4.34 -10.70
C GLN A 2 17.93 -2.82 -10.93
N ALA A 3 16.84 -2.16 -10.56
CA ALA A 3 16.79 -0.70 -10.44
C ALA A 3 17.20 -0.33 -9.01
N SER A 4 18.47 -0.51 -8.66
CA SER A 4 18.99 -0.12 -7.35
C SER A 4 19.01 1.41 -7.25
N GLY A 5 18.15 1.97 -6.38
CA GLY A 5 18.05 3.40 -6.10
C GLY A 5 16.86 4.17 -6.70
N GLN A 6 16.06 3.60 -7.60
CA GLN A 6 15.04 4.38 -8.32
C GLN A 6 13.81 4.77 -7.46
N PHE A 7 13.57 4.03 -6.37
CA PHE A 7 12.40 4.21 -5.49
C PHE A 7 12.74 4.71 -4.09
N LYS A 8 14.03 4.96 -3.81
CA LYS A 8 14.46 5.47 -2.52
C LYS A 8 13.81 6.82 -2.23
N ASP A 9 13.29 6.98 -1.01
CA ASP A 9 12.61 8.18 -0.52
C ASP A 9 11.36 8.60 -1.34
N ARG A 10 10.82 7.68 -2.16
CA ARG A 10 9.59 7.90 -2.91
C ARG A 10 8.38 7.35 -2.16
N VAL A 11 7.23 7.92 -2.48
CA VAL A 11 5.92 7.48 -2.00
C VAL A 11 5.14 6.86 -3.15
N LEU A 12 4.68 5.63 -2.98
CA LEU A 12 3.81 4.93 -3.94
C LEU A 12 2.35 5.03 -3.49
N MET A 13 1.44 5.37 -4.38
CA MET A 13 0.00 5.32 -4.11
C MET A 13 -0.69 4.26 -4.97
N ILE A 14 -1.47 3.40 -4.33
CA ILE A 14 -2.23 2.31 -4.96
C ILE A 14 -3.72 2.57 -4.73
N THR A 15 -4.40 3.08 -5.75
CA THR A 15 -5.87 3.21 -5.75
C THR A 15 -6.53 1.86 -6.02
N GLY A 16 -7.62 1.55 -5.33
CA GLY A 16 -8.23 0.21 -5.37
C GLY A 16 -7.31 -0.85 -4.76
N GLY A 17 -6.40 -0.45 -3.86
CA GLY A 17 -5.33 -1.30 -3.35
C GLY A 17 -5.82 -2.52 -2.55
N THR A 18 -7.06 -2.51 -2.05
CA THR A 18 -7.68 -3.67 -1.37
C THR A 18 -8.19 -4.76 -2.33
N GLY A 19 -8.13 -4.55 -3.65
CA GLY A 19 -8.42 -5.58 -4.64
C GLY A 19 -7.29 -6.60 -4.77
N SER A 20 -7.56 -7.73 -5.43
CA SER A 20 -6.57 -8.81 -5.64
C SER A 20 -5.29 -8.30 -6.30
N PHE A 21 -5.41 -7.49 -7.36
CA PHE A 21 -4.25 -6.91 -8.03
C PHE A 21 -3.47 -5.94 -7.13
N GLY A 22 -4.18 -5.04 -6.43
CA GLY A 22 -3.57 -4.06 -5.53
C GLY A 22 -2.79 -4.71 -4.39
N SER A 23 -3.33 -5.78 -3.81
CA SER A 23 -2.66 -6.59 -2.78
C SER A 23 -1.39 -7.26 -3.31
N THR A 24 -1.42 -7.81 -4.53
CA THR A 24 -0.24 -8.40 -5.17
C THR A 24 0.83 -7.34 -5.45
N VAL A 25 0.44 -6.17 -5.96
CA VAL A 25 1.36 -5.04 -6.18
C VAL A 25 1.99 -4.59 -4.87
N LEU A 26 1.19 -4.41 -3.81
CA LEU A 26 1.69 -4.07 -2.48
C LEU A 26 2.77 -5.06 -2.04
N LYS A 27 2.48 -6.37 -2.09
CA LYS A 27 3.43 -7.42 -1.70
C LYS A 27 4.74 -7.37 -2.48
N HIS A 28 4.70 -7.00 -3.77
CA HIS A 28 5.90 -6.85 -4.58
C HIS A 28 6.75 -5.63 -4.15
N PHE A 29 6.12 -4.56 -3.71
CA PHE A 29 6.80 -3.32 -3.32
C PHE A 29 7.13 -3.22 -1.82
N LEU A 30 6.64 -4.13 -0.98
CA LEU A 30 6.98 -4.15 0.46
C LEU A 30 8.50 -4.26 0.71
N ASP A 31 9.19 -5.05 -0.12
CA ASP A 31 10.64 -5.27 -0.02
C ASP A 31 11.49 -4.21 -0.75
N SER A 32 10.85 -3.14 -1.24
CA SER A 32 11.54 -2.06 -1.94
C SER A 32 12.03 -0.95 -0.99
N GLU A 33 12.90 -0.08 -1.51
CA GLU A 33 13.43 1.10 -0.81
C GLU A 33 12.43 2.27 -0.71
N LEU A 34 11.14 2.05 -1.00
CA LEU A 34 10.10 3.06 -0.83
C LEU A 34 10.05 3.55 0.62
N ALA A 35 9.88 4.85 0.78
CA ALA A 35 9.67 5.45 2.10
C ALA A 35 8.25 5.16 2.61
N GLU A 36 7.27 5.18 1.72
CA GLU A 36 5.86 5.00 2.10
C GLU A 36 5.04 4.40 0.96
N ILE A 37 4.07 3.55 1.31
CA ILE A 37 3.08 2.99 0.40
C ILE A 37 1.68 3.36 0.89
N ARG A 38 0.89 4.02 0.06
CA ARG A 38 -0.46 4.49 0.38
C ARG A 38 -1.49 3.60 -0.31
N ILE A 39 -2.32 2.93 0.48
CA ILE A 39 -3.46 2.15 0.00
C ILE A 39 -4.69 3.05 0.05
N PHE A 40 -5.23 3.39 -1.12
CA PHE A 40 -6.44 4.20 -1.24
C PHE A 40 -7.62 3.35 -1.72
N SER A 41 -8.68 3.28 -0.93
CA SER A 41 -9.88 2.49 -1.26
C SER A 41 -11.10 2.97 -0.47
N ARG A 42 -12.30 2.57 -0.89
CA ARG A 42 -13.57 2.89 -0.21
C ARG A 42 -13.93 1.91 0.89
N ASP A 43 -13.35 0.71 0.83
CA ASP A 43 -13.75 -0.42 1.67
C ASP A 43 -12.86 -0.46 2.93
N GLU A 44 -13.35 0.15 4.01
CA GLU A 44 -12.66 0.24 5.30
C GLU A 44 -12.35 -1.14 5.88
N LYS A 45 -13.31 -2.07 5.79
CA LYS A 45 -13.16 -3.42 6.32
C LYS A 45 -11.98 -4.14 5.67
N LYS A 46 -11.89 -4.10 4.33
CA LYS A 46 -10.77 -4.74 3.63
C LYS A 46 -9.42 -4.05 3.89
N GLN A 47 -9.41 -2.75 4.19
CA GLN A 47 -8.19 -2.07 4.60
C GLN A 47 -7.73 -2.56 5.97
N ASP A 48 -8.65 -2.72 6.92
CA ASP A 48 -8.34 -3.20 8.26
C ASP A 48 -7.87 -4.67 8.25
N ASP A 49 -8.58 -5.55 7.53
CA ASP A 49 -8.18 -6.93 7.31
C ASP A 49 -6.74 -7.00 6.74
N MET A 50 -6.45 -6.20 5.71
CA MET A 50 -5.12 -6.11 5.10
C MET A 50 -4.07 -5.61 6.09
N ARG A 51 -4.38 -4.60 6.90
CA ARG A 51 -3.47 -4.06 7.93
C ARG A 51 -3.11 -5.15 8.94
N HIS A 52 -4.10 -5.87 9.44
CA HIS A 52 -3.87 -6.97 10.38
C HIS A 52 -3.01 -8.08 9.77
N SER A 53 -3.28 -8.48 8.52
CA SER A 53 -2.44 -9.46 7.82
C SER A 53 -1.00 -8.97 7.66
N LEU A 54 -0.78 -7.70 7.29
CA LEU A 54 0.57 -7.14 7.14
C LEU A 54 1.32 -7.08 8.47
N LEU A 55 0.66 -6.67 9.55
CA LEU A 55 1.27 -6.63 10.89
C LEU A 55 1.67 -8.03 11.37
N ALA A 56 0.85 -9.05 11.07
CA ALA A 56 1.12 -10.43 11.44
C ALA A 56 2.25 -11.06 10.59
N GLU A 57 2.27 -10.80 9.29
CA GLU A 57 3.23 -11.42 8.36
C GLU A 57 4.56 -10.66 8.27
N ARG A 58 4.53 -9.32 8.31
CA ARG A 58 5.66 -8.43 8.01
C ARG A 58 5.61 -7.13 8.83
N PRO A 59 5.76 -7.19 10.17
CA PRO A 59 5.61 -6.04 11.06
C PRO A 59 6.53 -4.86 10.70
N GLU A 60 7.79 -5.12 10.33
CA GLU A 60 8.76 -4.08 9.98
C GLU A 60 8.38 -3.32 8.70
N SER A 61 7.79 -4.00 7.72
CA SER A 61 7.36 -3.37 6.47
C SER A 61 5.98 -2.72 6.58
N ALA A 62 5.15 -3.18 7.52
CA ALA A 62 3.80 -2.67 7.76
C ALA A 62 3.80 -1.19 8.17
N GLU A 63 4.84 -0.71 8.88
CA GLU A 63 4.95 0.70 9.30
C GLU A 63 4.98 1.68 8.12
N LYS A 64 5.55 1.23 6.98
CA LYS A 64 5.61 1.98 5.72
C LYS A 64 4.26 2.08 5.00
N VAL A 65 3.30 1.22 5.36
CA VAL A 65 2.00 1.16 4.68
C VAL A 65 0.98 2.04 5.40
N LYS A 66 0.43 3.01 4.68
CA LYS A 66 -0.61 3.91 5.16
C LYS A 66 -1.91 3.65 4.41
N PHE A 67 -3.02 3.73 5.13
CA PHE A 67 -4.35 3.39 4.64
C PHE A 67 -5.21 4.66 4.58
N TYR A 68 -5.78 4.94 3.42
CA TYR A 68 -6.61 6.11 3.15
C TYR A 68 -7.96 5.67 2.63
N VAL A 69 -9.01 6.17 3.27
CA VAL A 69 -10.39 5.92 2.86
C VAL A 69 -10.82 7.01 1.90
N GLY A 70 -11.27 6.64 0.71
CA GLY A 70 -11.77 7.60 -0.26
C GLY A 70 -12.24 6.96 -1.56
N ASP A 71 -12.96 7.75 -2.37
CA ASP A 71 -13.48 7.34 -3.68
C ASP A 71 -12.73 8.08 -4.78
N VAL A 72 -12.17 7.35 -5.75
CA VAL A 72 -11.50 7.93 -6.93
C VAL A 72 -12.43 8.79 -7.79
N ARG A 73 -13.75 8.60 -7.66
CA ARG A 73 -14.78 9.40 -8.34
C ARG A 73 -15.04 10.75 -7.65
N ASN A 74 -14.52 10.96 -6.44
CA ASN A 74 -14.67 12.18 -5.67
C ASN A 74 -13.33 12.90 -5.54
N MET A 75 -13.19 14.04 -6.20
CA MET A 75 -11.96 14.84 -6.23
C MET A 75 -11.56 15.44 -4.87
N ARG A 76 -12.47 15.47 -3.89
CA ARG A 76 -12.20 15.96 -2.52
C ARG A 76 -11.79 14.86 -1.54
N SER A 77 -11.85 13.60 -1.97
CA SER A 77 -11.48 12.44 -1.15
C SER A 77 -9.98 12.29 -0.99
#